data_AF-A0A0C3JM31-F1
#
_entry.id   AF-A0A0C3JM31-F1
#
_cell.length_a   1.000
_cell.length_b   1.000
_cell.length_c   1.000
_cell.angle_alpha   90.00
_cell.angle_beta   90.00
_cell.angle_gamma   90.00
#
_symmetry.space_group_name_H-M   'P 1'
#
loop_
_entity.id
_entity.type
_entity.pdbx_description
1 polymer ?
#
loop_
_entity_poly.entity_id
_entity_poly.type
_entity_poly.pdbx_seq_one_letter_code
_entity_poly.pdbx_strand_id
1 'polypeptide(L)' 'PLQSNGYDCGLWVLAQVAAVLRGCDVTNLREADMHDFRRYLQRLILRIPV' A
#
# COMPACT_ATOMS: atom_id res chain seq x y z
N PRO A 1 10.18 -5.58 2.72
CA PRO A 1 9.73 -6.32 1.52
C PRO A 1 10.73 -6.07 0.40
N LEU A 2 11.07 -7.10 -0.39
CA LEU A 2 11.91 -6.94 -1.58
C LEU A 2 10.99 -6.84 -2.79
N GLN A 3 11.02 -5.69 -3.45
CA GLN A 3 10.28 -5.46 -4.69
C GLN A 3 11.13 -5.88 -5.88
N SER A 4 10.53 -6.62 -6.81
CA SER A 4 11.20 -7.11 -8.03
C SER A 4 10.87 -6.23 -9.24
N ASN A 5 9.64 -5.70 -9.32
CA ASN A 5 9.26 -4.78 -10.38
C ASN A 5 9.80 -3.36 -10.19
N GLY A 6 9.81 -2.53 -11.24
CA GLY A 6 10.36 -1.18 -11.18
C GLY A 6 9.39 -0.06 -10.76
N TYR A 7 8.12 -0.35 -10.45
CA TYR A 7 7.06 0.68 -10.40
C TYR A 7 6.16 0.67 -9.16
N ASP A 8 6.25 -0.33 -8.28
CA ASP A 8 5.42 -0.43 -7.06
C ASP A 8 6.11 0.14 -5.80
N CYS A 9 7.26 0.78 -5.90
CA CYS A 9 8.04 1.24 -4.74
C CYS A 9 7.27 2.25 -3.88
N GLY A 10 6.54 3.16 -4.53
CA GLY A 10 5.63 4.07 -3.83
C GLY A 10 4.50 3.33 -3.10
N LEU A 11 3.97 2.24 -3.67
CA LEU A 11 2.93 1.45 -3.00
C LEU A 11 3.48 0.74 -1.77
N TRP A 12 4.69 0.19 -1.83
CA TRP A 12 5.33 -0.43 -0.67
C TRP A 12 5.55 0.56 0.48
N VAL A 13 5.98 1.78 0.17
CA VAL A 13 6.12 2.85 1.17
C VAL A 13 4.77 3.16 1.80
N LEU A 14 3.73 3.37 0.99
CA LEU A 14 2.38 3.66 1.50
C LEU A 14 1.80 2.50 2.32
N ALA A 15 2.06 1.26 1.93
CA ALA A 15 1.65 0.08 2.68
C ALA A 15 2.32 0.04 4.06
N GLN A 16 3.63 0.32 4.13
CA GLN A 16 4.36 0.35 5.39
C GLN A 16 3.87 1.48 6.30
N VAL A 17 3.68 2.69 5.75
CA VAL A 17 3.10 3.82 6.51
C VAL A 17 1.73 3.43 7.06
N ALA A 18 0.88 2.82 6.25
CA ALA A 18 -0.46 2.41 6.66
C ALA A 18 -0.46 1.26 7.68
N ALA A 19 0.57 0.41 7.71
CA ALA A 19 0.76 -0.61 8.74
C ALA A 19 1.19 0.02 10.08
N VAL A 20 2.18 0.92 10.04
CA VAL A 20 2.67 1.64 11.22
C VAL A 20 1.56 2.44 11.89
N LEU A 21 0.76 3.16 11.10
CA LEU A 21 -0.37 3.94 11.63
C LEU A 21 -1.48 3.07 12.24
N ARG A 22 -1.51 1.77 11.94
CA ARG A 22 -2.43 0.79 12.56
C ARG A 22 -1.79 0.04 13.73
N GLY A 23 -0.57 0.40 14.13
CA GLY A 23 0.17 -0.29 15.20
C GLY A 23 0.74 -1.64 14.76
N CYS A 24 0.96 -1.84 13.47
CA CYS A 24 1.59 -3.05 12.93
C CYS A 24 3.01 -2.75 12.45
N ASP A 25 3.96 -3.63 12.80
CA ASP A 25 5.36 -3.50 12.36
C ASP A 25 5.57 -3.87 10.89
N VAL A 26 4.73 -4.78 10.38
CA VAL A 26 4.84 -5.32 9.02
C VAL A 26 3.51 -5.23 8.28
N THR A 27 3.58 -5.10 6.95
CA THR A 27 2.39 -5.02 6.10
C THR A 27 1.72 -6.37 5.85
N ASN A 28 2.50 -7.47 5.95
CA ASN A 28 2.12 -8.81 5.50
C ASN A 28 1.63 -8.90 4.03
N LEU A 29 1.96 -7.90 3.21
CA LEU A 29 1.64 -7.89 1.78
C LEU A 29 2.79 -8.50 0.97
N ARG A 30 2.45 -9.06 -0.20
CA ARG A 30 3.34 -9.57 -1.24
C ARG A 30 3.21 -8.70 -2.49
N GLU A 31 4.15 -8.87 -3.42
CA GLU A 31 4.14 -8.11 -4.69
C GLU A 31 2.85 -8.36 -5.49
N ALA A 32 2.32 -9.59 -5.45
CA ALA A 32 1.03 -9.93 -6.06
C ALA A 32 -0.16 -9.13 -5.48
N ASP A 33 -0.07 -8.67 -4.23
CA ASP A 33 -1.13 -7.93 -3.55
C ASP A 33 -1.10 -6.43 -3.87
N MET A 34 -0.04 -5.94 -4.53
CA MET A 34 0.13 -4.51 -4.83
C MET A 34 -0.96 -3.97 -5.76
N HIS A 35 -1.49 -4.81 -6.65
CA HIS A 35 -2.63 -4.43 -7.49
C HIS A 35 -3.86 -4.09 -6.65
N ASP A 36 -4.21 -4.94 -5.68
CA ASP A 36 -5.37 -4.74 -4.83
C ASP A 36 -5.16 -3.58 -3.85
N PHE A 37 -3.94 -3.44 -3.32
CA PHE A 37 -3.59 -2.30 -2.46
C PHE A 37 -3.70 -0.96 -3.21
N ARG A 38 -3.29 -0.90 -4.48
CA ARG A 38 -3.48 0.27 -5.34
C ARG A 38 -4.97 0.61 -5.51
N ARG A 39 -5.81 -0.39 -5.75
CA ARG A 39 -7.27 -0.21 -5.88
C ARG A 39 -7.91 0.25 -4.56
N TYR A 40 -7.44 -0.29 -3.44
CA TYR A 40 -7.84 0.15 -2.11
C TYR A 40 -7.52 1.63 -1.89
N LEU A 41 -6.30 2.08 -2.18
CA LEU A 41 -5.91 3.49 -2.06
C LEU A 41 -6.75 4.40 -2.97
N GLN A 42 -6.98 4.00 -4.23
CA GLN A 42 -7.84 4.75 -5.16
C GLN A 42 -9.25 4.96 -4.58
N ARG A 43 -9.85 3.91 -4.01
CA ARG A 43 -11.17 3.99 -3.37
C ARG A 43 -11.18 4.93 -2.16
N LEU A 44 -10.09 4.98 -1.39
CA LEU A 44 -9.98 5.92 -0.27
C LEU A 44 -9.88 7.36 -0.76
N ILE A 45 -9.05 7.62 -1.77
CA ILE A 45 -8.87 8.97 -2.34
C ILE A 45 -10.20 9.52 -2.88
N LEU A 46 -10.97 8.69 -3.58
CA LEU A 46 -12.28 9.08 -4.11
C LEU A 46 -13.32 9.39 -3.01
N ARG A 47 -13.06 9.01 -1.76
CA ARG A 47 -13.95 9.29 -0.61
C ARG A 47 -13.50 10.50 0.20
N ILE A 48 -12.39 11.14 -0.17
CA ILE A 48 -11.97 12.40 0.46
C ILE A 48 -12.95 13.49 0.01
N PRO A 49 -13.68 14.14 0.93
CA PRO A 49 -14.58 15.23 0.59
C PRO A 49 -13.77 16.43 0.03
N VAL A 50 -14.36 17.12 -0.95
CA VAL A 50 -13.81 18.34 -1.58
C VAL A 50 -14.34 19.57 -0.86
#